data_AF-A0A963KT83-F1
#
_entry.id   AF-A0A963KT83-F1
#
_cell.length_a   1.000
_cell.length_b   1.000
_cell.length_c   1.000
_cell.angle_alpha   90.00
_cell.angle_beta   90.00
_cell.angle_gamma   90.00
#
_symmetry.space_group_name_H-M   'P 1'
#
loop_
_entity.id
_entity.type
_entity.pdbx_description
1 polymer ?
#
loop_
_entity_poly.entity_id
_entity_poly.type
_entity_poly.pdbx_seq_one_letter_code
_entity_poly.pdbx_strand_id
1 'polypeptide(L)'
;PAEEALPFEGRTLFRGLENDGEALFGNVRDIRERYRTLFEAHCQRLGDTCRRFGWIRLRHRTDRPALAGLLPVYELMTAAERR
;
A
#
# COMPACT_ATOMS: atom_id res chain seq x y z
N PRO A 1 7.09 -0.56 -4.44
CA PRO A 1 6.66 0.75 -4.98
C PRO A 1 7.13 1.92 -4.09
N ALA A 2 7.03 3.17 -4.59
CA ALA A 2 7.61 4.35 -3.97
C ALA A 2 6.91 4.75 -2.65
N GLU A 3 5.61 4.50 -2.56
CA GLU A 3 4.75 4.76 -1.40
C GLU A 3 5.09 3.87 -0.20
N GLU A 4 5.71 2.71 -0.42
CA GLU A 4 6.12 1.81 0.67
C GLU A 4 7.59 2.05 1.05
N ALA A 5 8.45 2.18 0.05
CA ALA A 5 9.90 2.29 0.26
C ALA A 5 10.35 3.70 0.63
N LEU A 6 9.59 4.73 0.22
CA LEU A 6 9.93 6.15 0.23
C LEU A 6 11.37 6.42 -0.23
N PRO A 7 11.75 6.02 -1.46
CA PRO A 7 13.14 5.99 -1.95
C PRO A 7 13.63 7.37 -2.42
N PHE A 8 13.13 8.45 -1.81
CA PHE A 8 13.50 9.82 -2.14
C PHE A 8 14.57 10.33 -1.17
N GLU A 9 15.42 11.23 -1.66
CA GLU A 9 16.54 11.80 -0.91
C GLU A 9 16.53 13.33 -1.04
N GLY A 10 16.99 14.03 0.00
CA GLY A 10 17.09 15.49 -0.01
C GLY A 10 15.73 16.19 -0.07
N ARG A 11 15.73 17.40 -0.63
CA ARG A 11 14.53 18.25 -0.71
C ARG A 11 13.57 17.70 -1.74
N THR A 12 12.37 17.32 -1.33
CA THR A 12 11.36 16.73 -2.21
C THR A 12 10.01 17.37 -1.98
N LEU A 13 9.36 17.76 -3.07
CA LEU A 13 7.97 18.21 -3.11
C LEU A 13 7.09 17.04 -3.52
N PHE A 14 6.17 16.63 -2.65
CA PHE A 14 5.10 15.71 -3.00
C PHE A 14 3.88 16.50 -3.41
N ARG A 15 3.27 16.13 -4.54
CA ARG A 15 2.03 16.72 -5.04
C ARG A 15 0.96 15.63 -5.10
N GLY A 16 -0.20 15.92 -4.54
CA GLY A 16 -1.39 15.07 -4.69
C GLY A 16 -1.77 14.85 -6.15
N LEU A 17 -2.41 13.73 -6.45
CA LEU A 17 -2.94 13.48 -7.80
C LEU A 17 -4.19 14.32 -8.07
N GLU A 18 -4.92 14.68 -7.02
CA GLU A 18 -6.14 15.49 -7.10
C GLU A 18 -5.98 16.78 -6.27
N ASN A 19 -6.91 17.06 -5.35
CA ASN A 19 -6.85 18.23 -4.46
C ASN A 19 -6.21 17.90 -3.10
N ASP A 20 -5.33 16.89 -3.04
CA ASP A 20 -4.69 16.44 -1.80
C ASP A 20 -3.60 17.41 -1.28
N GLY A 21 -3.34 18.49 -2.02
CA GLY A 21 -2.38 19.52 -1.68
C GLY A 21 -0.93 19.14 -2.00
N GLU A 22 -0.01 19.91 -1.42
CA GLU A 22 1.43 19.73 -1.59
C GLU A 22 2.12 19.61 -0.23
N ALA A 23 3.14 18.74 -0.16
CA ALA A 23 3.98 18.57 1.02
C ALA A 23 5.45 18.71 0.63
N LEU A 24 6.09 19.77 1.12
CA LEU A 24 7.52 20.00 0.91
C LEU A 24 8.33 19.55 2.13
N PHE A 25 9.26 18.63 1.92
CA PHE A 25 10.24 18.22 2.93
C PHE A 25 11.64 18.70 2.53
N GLY A 26 12.36 19.29 3.49
CA GLY A 26 13.75 19.72 3.29
C GLY A 26 14.71 18.54 3.09
N ASN A 27 14.49 17.45 3.83
CA ASN A 27 15.15 16.17 3.62
C ASN A 27 14.19 15.01 3.93
N VAL A 28 13.80 14.23 2.91
CA VAL A 28 12.86 13.11 3.08
C VAL A 28 13.43 11.99 3.96
N ARG A 29 14.76 11.86 4.04
CA ARG A 29 15.40 10.86 4.90
C ARG A 29 14.95 10.98 6.36
N ASP A 30 14.77 12.22 6.83
CA ASP A 30 14.44 12.52 8.23
C ASP A 30 13.03 12.04 8.61
N ILE A 31 12.13 11.87 7.63
CA ILE A 31 10.76 11.38 7.88
C ILE A 31 10.57 9.90 7.53
N ARG A 32 11.56 9.24 6.92
CA ARG A 32 11.40 7.92 6.29
C ARG A 32 10.92 6.86 7.29
N GLU A 33 11.53 6.79 8.45
CA GLU A 33 11.17 5.81 9.48
C GLU A 33 9.76 6.06 10.02
N ARG A 34 9.47 7.32 10.41
CA ARG A 34 8.15 7.73 10.87
C ARG A 34 7.06 7.44 9.83
N TYR A 35 7.32 7.72 8.57
CA TYR A 35 6.40 7.44 7.48
C TYR A 35 6.13 5.94 7.34
N ARG A 36 7.17 5.09 7.40
CA ARG A 36 7.01 3.63 7.36
C ARG A 36 6.15 3.12 8.52
N THR A 37 6.37 3.60 9.74
CA THR A 37 5.53 3.24 10.89
C THR A 37 4.06 3.61 10.66
N LEU A 38 3.80 4.82 10.14
CA LEU A 38 2.43 5.26 9.84
C LEU A 38 1.80 4.43 8.72
N PHE A 39 2.56 4.11 7.68
CA PHE A 39 2.12 3.29 6.55
C PHE A 39 1.78 1.85 6.98
N GLU A 40 2.63 1.24 7.81
CA GLU A 40 2.39 -0.10 8.36
C GLU A 40 1.16 -0.12 9.26
N ALA A 41 1.02 0.87 10.16
CA ALA A 41 -0.14 1.00 11.01
C ALA A 41 -1.44 1.21 10.19
N HIS A 42 -1.38 1.98 9.10
CA HIS A 42 -2.50 2.11 8.18
C HIS A 42 -2.85 0.77 7.49
N CYS A 43 -1.84 0.05 6.98
CA CYS A 43 -2.02 -1.27 6.38
C CYS A 43 -2.62 -2.29 7.36
N GLN A 44 -2.21 -2.26 8.64
CA GLN A 44 -2.75 -3.11 9.69
C GLN A 44 -4.21 -2.79 9.96
N ARG A 45 -4.57 -1.51 10.14
CA ARG A 45 -5.97 -1.08 10.32
C ARG A 45 -6.88 -1.51 9.18
N LEU A 46 -6.40 -1.46 7.95
CA LEU A 46 -7.16 -1.99 6.81
C LEU A 46 -7.32 -3.51 6.89
N GLY A 47 -6.28 -4.25 7.29
CA GLY A 47 -6.36 -5.69 7.52
C GLY A 47 -7.37 -6.07 8.59
N ASP A 48 -7.38 -5.34 9.71
CA ASP A 48 -8.31 -5.58 10.81
C ASP A 48 -9.75 -5.26 10.41
N THR A 49 -9.94 -4.17 9.65
CA THR A 49 -11.25 -3.82 9.05
C THR A 49 -11.75 -4.95 8.15
N CYS A 50 -10.93 -5.45 7.22
CA CYS A 50 -11.32 -6.57 6.37
C CYS A 50 -11.71 -7.81 7.18
N ARG A 51 -10.91 -8.20 8.18
CA ARG A 51 -11.20 -9.34 9.06
C ARG A 51 -12.52 -9.18 9.79
N ARG A 52 -12.82 -7.98 10.30
CA ARG A 52 -14.07 -7.68 11.01
C ARG A 52 -15.31 -7.93 10.15
N PHE A 53 -15.21 -7.73 8.84
CA PHE A 53 -16.29 -7.99 7.88
C PHE A 53 -16.20 -9.38 7.21
N GLY A 54 -15.26 -10.23 7.63
CA GLY A 54 -15.03 -11.54 7.01
C GLY A 54 -14.45 -11.46 5.59
N TRP A 55 -13.88 -10.31 5.20
CA TRP A 55 -13.30 -10.11 3.89
C TRP A 55 -11.85 -10.59 3.83
N ILE A 56 -11.48 -11.18 2.70
CA ILE A 56 -10.10 -11.54 2.40
C ILE A 56 -9.39 -10.31 1.83
N ARG A 57 -8.27 -9.93 2.44
CA ARG A 57 -7.40 -8.86 1.97
C ARG A 57 -6.20 -9.45 1.22
N LEU A 58 -6.07 -9.10 -0.05
CA LEU A 58 -4.88 -9.40 -0.87
C LEU A 58 -4.07 -8.11 -1.09
N ARG A 59 -2.74 -8.20 -1.02
CA ARG A 59 -1.83 -7.08 -1.29
C ARG A 59 -0.87 -7.48 -2.41
N HIS A 60 -0.86 -6.69 -3.48
CA HIS A 60 0.08 -6.84 -4.59
C HIS A 60 0.96 -5.59 -4.71
N ARG A 61 2.24 -5.79 -5.02
CA ARG A 61 3.21 -4.73 -5.29
C ARG A 61 3.37 -4.57 -6.79
N THR A 62 3.16 -3.35 -7.30
CA THR A 62 3.22 -3.05 -8.74
C THR A 62 4.60 -3.22 -9.36
N ASP A 63 5.67 -3.24 -8.55
CA ASP A 63 7.02 -3.60 -8.98
C ASP A 63 7.26 -5.12 -9.09
N ARG A 64 6.21 -5.94 -8.90
CA ARG A 64 6.24 -7.40 -9.06
C ARG A 64 5.33 -7.82 -10.23
N PRO A 65 5.55 -9.00 -10.83
CA PRO A 65 4.69 -9.48 -11.90
C PRO A 65 3.23 -9.57 -11.47
N ALA A 66 2.31 -9.06 -12.30
CA ALA A 66 0.87 -9.03 -12.02
C ALA A 66 0.29 -10.41 -11.67
N LEU A 67 0.86 -11.49 -12.22
CA LEU A 67 0.47 -12.87 -11.92
C LEU A 67 0.47 -13.17 -10.42
N ALA A 68 1.41 -12.61 -9.65
CA ALA A 68 1.47 -12.81 -8.20
C ALA A 68 0.26 -12.21 -7.46
N GLY A 69 -0.39 -11.19 -8.03
CA GLY A 69 -1.64 -10.64 -7.52
C GLY A 69 -2.88 -11.34 -8.07
N LEU A 70 -2.86 -11.76 -9.34
CA LEU A 70 -4.00 -12.36 -10.02
C LEU A 70 -4.25 -13.82 -9.64
N LEU A 71 -3.19 -14.61 -9.40
CA LEU A 71 -3.34 -16.04 -9.09
C LEU A 71 -4.19 -16.28 -7.81
N PRO A 72 -3.93 -15.60 -6.67
CA PRO A 72 -4.78 -15.76 -5.49
C PRO A 72 -6.22 -15.32 -5.71
N VAL A 73 -6.46 -14.29 -6.54
CA VAL A 73 -7.82 -13.85 -6.89
C VAL A 73 -8.54 -14.95 -7.66
N TYR A 74 -7.88 -15.53 -8.67
CA TYR A 74 -8.42 -16.62 -9.46
C TYR A 74 -8.77 -17.83 -8.59
N GLU A 75 -7.85 -18.27 -7.72
CA GLU A 75 -8.07 -19.39 -6.80
C GLU A 75 -9.29 -19.18 -5.89
N LEU A 76 -9.46 -17.95 -5.36
CA LEU A 76 -10.61 -17.60 -4.52
C LEU A 76 -11.93 -17.61 -5.30
N MET A 77 -11.92 -17.09 -6.53
CA MET A 77 -13.11 -17.09 -7.39
C MET A 77 -13.51 -18.53 -7.75
N THR A 78 -12.57 -19.38 -8.16
CA THR A 78 -12.85 -20.78 -8.48
C THR A 78 -13.29 -21.58 -7.24
N ALA A 79 -12.74 -21.31 -6.06
CA ALA A 79 -13.19 -21.96 -4.83
C ALA A 79 -14.62 -21.55 -4.44
N ALA A 80 -15.02 -20.32 -4.73
CA ALA A 80 -16.38 -19.83 -4.49
C ALA A 80 -17.40 -20.46 -5.45
N GLU A 81 -17.06 -20.67 -6.72
CA GLU A 81 -17.93 -21.31 -7.72
C GLU A 81 -18.24 -22.79 -7.42
N ARG A 82 -17.38 -23.46 -6.65
CA ARG A 82 -17.54 -24.88 -6.29
C ARG A 82 -18.38 -25.11 -5.01
N ARG A 83 -18.82 -24.05 -4.34
CA ARG A 83 -19.65 -24.10 -3.13
C ARG A 83 -21.11 -23.80 -3.47
#